data_AF-A0A3L8RS98-F1
#
_entry.id   AF-A0A3L8RS98-F1
#
_cell.length_a   1.000
_cell.length_b   1.000
_cell.length_c   1.000
_cell.angle_alpha   90.00
_cell.angle_beta   90.00
_cell.angle_gamma   90.00
#
_symmetry.space_group_name_H-M   'P 1'
#
loop_
_entity.id
_entity.type
_entity.pdbx_description
1 polymer ?
#
loop_
_entity_poly.entity_id
_entity_poly.type
_entity_poly.pdbx_seq_one_letter_code
_entity_poly.pdbx_strand_id
1 'polypeptide(L)'
;MDLLLLLLLLHGLLLLPLAALLLYRCSPSFQFLCKVAFFNCWIVALATLLSPLAALRGRSVENMRLLRAALLPLKRFYGIRMQVRGSELLRLPGPFVIVCNHQASLDLMGMVEVIPERCVPIAKRELLYLGTVGWACWLSGIIFIDRYRRDAAIKVIARTASAMRHENVPIVPIVISPYWEFFSPKEKRFTSGTCTIRVLPRVETWGLSPKDVPKLTESVHQAMAEALAEMSMSDHGDQDMEQPLLGPGEDRGSPQGQGDTARSRK
;
A
#
# COMPACT_ATOMS: atom_id res chain seq x y z
N MET A 1 10.84 47.80 30.40
CA MET A 1 9.59 47.08 30.11
C MET A 1 9.79 46.06 28.98
N ASP A 2 10.67 46.36 28.01
CA ASP A 2 10.91 45.53 26.82
C ASP A 2 11.64 44.22 27.09
N LEU A 3 12.60 44.19 28.02
CA LEU A 3 13.35 42.96 28.33
C LEU A 3 12.48 41.89 29.01
N LEU A 4 11.56 42.30 29.89
CA LEU A 4 10.63 41.40 30.57
C LEU A 4 9.61 40.81 29.59
N LEU A 5 9.09 41.64 28.68
CA LEU A 5 8.18 41.19 27.62
C LEU A 5 8.88 40.22 26.68
N LEU A 6 10.12 40.50 26.27
CA LEU A 6 10.91 39.61 25.44
C LEU A 6 11.19 38.26 26.13
N LEU A 7 11.51 38.30 27.42
CA LEU A 7 11.75 37.09 28.22
C LEU A 7 10.48 36.23 28.34
N LEU A 8 9.32 36.85 28.60
CA LEU A 8 8.01 36.17 28.65
C LEU A 8 7.63 35.57 27.30
N LEU A 9 7.86 36.28 26.19
CA LEU A 9 7.62 35.78 24.84
C LEU A 9 8.54 34.59 24.51
N LEU A 10 9.82 34.66 24.88
CA LEU A 10 10.78 33.57 24.67
C LEU A 10 10.42 32.31 25.48
N HIS A 11 10.02 32.48 26.75
CA HIS A 11 9.56 31.38 27.59
C HIS A 11 8.26 30.78 27.06
N GLY A 12 7.29 31.61 26.66
CA GLY A 12 6.06 31.15 26.01
C GLY A 12 6.36 30.34 24.75
N LEU A 13 7.29 30.81 23.91
CA LEU A 13 7.71 30.11 22.70
C LEU A 13 8.39 28.77 22.99
N LEU A 14 9.13 28.65 24.10
CA LEU A 14 9.77 27.40 24.54
C LEU A 14 8.79 26.43 25.20
N LEU A 15 7.75 26.93 25.87
CA LEU A 15 6.71 26.11 26.51
C LEU A 15 5.75 25.48 25.49
N LEU A 16 5.52 26.13 24.35
CA LEU A 16 4.67 25.60 23.27
C LEU A 16 5.11 24.23 22.73
N PRO A 17 6.38 23.98 22.33
CA PRO A 17 6.80 22.66 21.86
C PRO A 17 6.76 21.61 22.98
N LEU A 18 7.01 22.00 24.24
CA LEU A 18 6.85 21.10 25.38
C LEU A 18 5.38 20.69 25.57
N ALA A 19 4.46 21.66 25.54
CA ALA A 19 3.01 21.40 25.61
C ALA A 19 2.55 20.53 24.43
N ALA A 20 3.02 20.79 23.22
CA ALA A 20 2.72 19.97 22.04
C ALA A 20 3.27 18.54 22.18
N LEU A 21 4.50 18.37 22.70
CA LEU A 21 5.08 17.06 22.97
C LEU A 21 4.28 16.29 24.02
N LEU A 22 3.87 16.95 25.11
CA LEU A 22 3.02 16.36 26.14
C LEU A 22 1.66 15.95 25.56
N LEU A 23 1.00 16.82 24.78
CA LEU A 23 -0.24 16.49 24.09
C LEU A 23 -0.07 15.29 23.15
N TYR A 24 1.04 15.21 22.42
CA TYR A 24 1.35 14.07 21.55
C TYR A 24 1.52 12.76 22.30
N ARG A 25 2.04 12.82 23.53
CA ARG A 25 2.23 11.62 24.37
C ARG A 25 0.96 11.21 25.10
N CYS A 26 0.09 12.15 25.46
CA CYS A 26 -1.08 11.89 26.29
C CYS A 26 -2.38 11.73 25.49
N SER A 27 -2.47 12.24 24.25
CA SER A 27 -3.69 12.21 23.46
C SER A 27 -3.51 11.40 22.17
N PRO A 28 -4.14 10.21 22.06
CA PRO A 28 -4.14 9.41 20.84
C PRO A 28 -4.71 10.18 19.63
N SER A 29 -5.74 11.01 19.85
CA SER A 29 -6.34 11.86 18.82
C SER A 29 -5.37 12.91 18.28
N PHE A 30 -4.62 13.57 19.17
CA PHE A 30 -3.61 14.55 18.75
C PHE A 30 -2.45 13.86 18.04
N GLN A 31 -2.00 12.70 18.54
CA GLN A 31 -0.99 11.87 17.89
C GLN A 31 -1.40 11.50 16.46
N PHE A 32 -2.63 11.03 16.28
CA PHE A 32 -3.22 10.71 14.98
C PHE A 32 -3.23 11.91 14.05
N LEU A 33 -3.72 13.06 14.54
CA LEU A 33 -3.78 14.29 13.74
C LEU A 33 -2.38 14.73 13.29
N CYS A 34 -1.40 14.73 14.19
CA CYS A 34 -0.01 15.04 13.85
C CYS A 34 0.55 14.08 12.78
N LYS A 35 0.27 12.78 12.90
CA LYS A 35 0.71 11.78 11.92
C LYS A 35 0.05 11.98 10.56
N VAL A 36 -1.26 12.25 10.51
CA VAL A 36 -1.98 12.52 9.25
C VAL A 36 -1.53 13.87 8.65
N ALA A 37 -1.30 14.89 9.47
CA ALA A 37 -0.79 16.17 9.01
C ALA A 37 0.61 15.99 8.40
N PHE A 38 1.50 15.25 9.05
CA PHE A 38 2.82 14.91 8.51
C PHE A 38 2.72 14.20 7.16
N PHE A 39 1.85 13.18 7.03
CA PHE A 39 1.64 12.46 5.77
C PHE A 39 1.27 13.40 4.62
N ASN A 40 0.27 14.26 4.83
CA ASN A 40 -0.22 15.17 3.81
C ASN A 40 0.81 16.27 3.48
N CYS A 41 1.43 16.87 4.50
CA CYS A 41 2.46 17.89 4.31
C CYS A 41 3.67 17.32 3.56
N TRP A 42 4.07 16.08 3.85
CA TRP A 42 5.15 15.40 3.13
C TRP A 42 4.83 15.24 1.65
N ILE A 43 3.63 14.74 1.31
CA ILE A 43 3.20 14.56 -0.08
C ILE A 43 3.19 15.90 -0.82
N VAL A 44 2.59 16.95 -0.23
CA VAL A 44 2.53 18.28 -0.85
C VAL A 44 3.93 18.88 -1.01
N ALA A 45 4.79 18.77 0.01
CA ALA A 45 6.16 19.29 -0.05
C ALA A 45 6.96 18.61 -1.16
N LEU A 46 6.98 17.27 -1.21
CA LEU A 46 7.72 16.55 -2.24
C LEU A 46 7.12 16.72 -3.64
N ALA A 47 5.80 16.77 -3.76
CA ALA A 47 5.17 17.10 -5.04
C ALA A 47 5.61 18.48 -5.53
N THR A 48 5.66 19.48 -4.64
CA THR A 48 6.11 20.84 -4.97
C THR A 48 7.59 20.86 -5.36
N LEU A 49 8.45 20.15 -4.64
CA LEU A 49 9.90 20.13 -4.88
C LEU A 49 10.27 19.33 -6.14
N LEU A 50 9.58 18.23 -6.44
CA LEU A 50 9.91 17.34 -7.55
C LEU A 50 9.18 17.69 -8.85
N SER A 51 8.08 18.44 -8.79
CA SER A 51 7.33 18.85 -9.99
C SER A 51 8.17 19.63 -11.01
N PRO A 52 9.07 20.56 -10.63
CA PRO A 52 9.95 21.23 -11.60
C PRO A 52 10.84 20.23 -12.37
N LEU A 53 11.40 19.23 -11.68
CA LEU A 53 12.22 18.19 -12.32
C LEU A 53 11.38 17.30 -13.26
N ALA A 54 10.16 16.94 -12.83
CA ALA A 54 9.22 16.20 -13.66
C ALA A 54 8.80 17.03 -14.90
N ALA A 55 8.62 18.35 -14.74
CA ALA A 55 8.24 19.26 -15.81
C ALA A 55 9.34 19.41 -16.88
N LEU A 56 10.62 19.37 -16.50
CA LEU A 56 11.74 19.35 -17.45
C LEU A 56 11.72 18.13 -18.39
N ARG A 57 11.17 17.00 -17.91
CA ARG A 57 10.97 15.78 -18.73
C ARG A 57 9.65 15.78 -19.49
N GLY A 58 8.80 16.77 -19.26
CA GLY A 58 7.42 16.79 -19.74
C GLY A 58 6.55 15.72 -19.10
N ARG A 59 5.39 15.47 -19.70
CA ARG A 59 4.46 14.44 -19.24
C ARG A 59 4.93 13.06 -19.69
N SER A 60 5.39 12.24 -18.75
CA SER A 60 6.02 10.95 -19.04
C SER A 60 5.81 9.95 -17.89
N VAL A 61 5.67 8.67 -18.21
CA VAL A 61 5.52 7.59 -17.21
C VAL A 61 6.80 7.38 -16.40
N GLU A 62 7.96 7.73 -16.96
CA GLU A 62 9.26 7.65 -16.29
C GLU A 62 9.32 8.54 -15.03
N ASN A 63 8.49 9.58 -14.96
CA ASN A 63 8.35 10.42 -13.77
C ASN A 63 7.69 9.68 -12.59
N MET A 64 7.05 8.52 -12.80
CA MET A 64 6.58 7.65 -11.72
C MET A 64 7.71 7.22 -10.77
N ARG A 65 8.96 7.18 -11.24
CA ARG A 65 10.13 6.94 -10.40
C ARG A 65 10.32 8.03 -9.33
N LEU A 66 9.99 9.29 -9.67
CA LEU A 66 10.03 10.41 -8.73
C LEU A 66 8.92 10.28 -7.68
N LEU A 67 7.70 9.93 -8.10
CA LEU A 67 6.59 9.64 -7.18
C LEU A 67 6.93 8.49 -6.23
N ARG A 68 7.47 7.39 -6.76
CA ARG A 68 7.92 6.24 -5.95
C ARG A 68 8.98 6.67 -4.93
N ALA A 69 10.01 7.41 -5.37
CA ALA A 69 11.04 7.92 -4.48
C ALA A 69 10.49 8.87 -3.40
N ALA A 70 9.44 9.64 -3.71
CA ALA A 70 8.79 10.53 -2.76
C ALA A 70 7.96 9.79 -1.70
N LEU A 71 7.30 8.69 -2.09
CA LEU A 71 6.32 8.00 -1.26
C LEU A 71 6.93 6.89 -0.41
N LEU A 72 7.91 6.14 -0.93
CA LEU A 72 8.51 5.01 -0.21
C LEU A 72 9.13 5.35 1.15
N PRO A 73 9.76 6.52 1.38
CA PRO A 73 10.28 6.88 2.71
C PRO A 73 9.21 6.91 3.80
N LEU A 74 7.94 7.20 3.46
CA LEU A 74 6.85 7.25 4.44
C LEU A 74 6.65 5.91 5.16
N LYS A 75 6.87 4.77 4.48
CA LYS A 75 6.75 3.46 5.13
C LYS A 75 7.74 3.31 6.28
N ARG A 76 8.94 3.92 6.17
CA ARG A 76 9.94 3.90 7.24
C ARG A 76 9.60 4.85 8.38
N PHE A 77 9.07 6.05 8.08
CA PHE A 77 8.64 6.99 9.13
C PHE A 77 7.52 6.44 10.01
N TYR A 78 6.59 5.68 9.42
CA TYR A 78 5.48 5.08 10.16
C TYR A 78 5.77 3.67 10.66
N GLY A 79 6.92 3.07 10.32
CA GLY A 79 7.22 1.68 10.66
C GLY A 79 6.25 0.69 10.02
N ILE A 80 5.78 0.97 8.80
CA ILE A 80 4.91 0.09 8.03
C ILE A 80 5.78 -0.88 7.22
N ARG A 81 5.65 -2.18 7.51
CA ARG A 81 6.29 -3.24 6.74
C ARG A 81 5.39 -3.61 5.57
N MET A 82 5.90 -3.49 4.34
CA MET A 82 5.20 -3.96 3.14
C MET A 82 5.61 -5.40 2.86
N GLN A 83 4.66 -6.33 2.87
CA GLN A 83 4.90 -7.74 2.50
C GLN A 83 4.20 -8.03 1.17
N VAL A 84 4.97 -8.10 0.08
CA VAL A 84 4.43 -8.42 -1.25
C VAL A 84 4.53 -9.92 -1.50
N ARG A 85 3.40 -10.57 -1.80
CA ARG A 85 3.29 -11.98 -2.19
C ARG A 85 2.86 -12.07 -3.66
N GLY A 86 3.45 -12.98 -4.43
CA GLY A 86 3.11 -13.18 -5.85
C GLY A 86 3.74 -12.17 -6.81
N SER A 87 4.76 -11.41 -6.39
CA SER A 87 5.37 -10.35 -7.21
C SER A 87 5.91 -10.84 -8.57
N GLU A 88 6.29 -12.10 -8.66
CA GLU A 88 6.74 -12.80 -9.85
C GLU A 88 5.65 -12.88 -10.93
N LEU A 89 4.37 -12.87 -10.55
CA LEU A 89 3.22 -12.88 -11.47
C LEU A 89 3.09 -11.58 -12.27
N LEU A 90 3.80 -10.53 -11.88
CA LEU A 90 3.89 -9.27 -12.63
C LEU A 90 4.98 -9.29 -13.72
N ARG A 91 5.80 -10.34 -13.79
CA ARG A 91 6.85 -10.50 -14.82
C ARG A 91 6.27 -11.07 -16.10
N LEU A 92 5.28 -10.40 -16.66
CA LEU A 92 4.61 -10.80 -17.90
C LEU A 92 5.30 -10.18 -19.12
N PRO A 93 5.47 -10.93 -20.22
CA PRO A 93 5.85 -10.34 -21.48
C PRO A 93 4.67 -9.52 -22.04
N GLY A 94 4.90 -8.25 -22.33
CA GLY A 94 3.91 -7.37 -22.95
C GLY A 94 2.98 -6.62 -21.99
N PRO A 95 2.00 -5.89 -22.52
CA PRO A 95 1.09 -5.07 -21.73
C PRO A 95 0.07 -5.92 -20.96
N PHE A 96 -0.30 -5.47 -19.76
CA PHE A 96 -1.35 -6.05 -18.93
C PHE A 96 -2.06 -4.95 -18.13
N VAL A 97 -3.27 -5.24 -17.66
CA VAL A 97 -4.05 -4.32 -16.81
C VAL A 97 -4.03 -4.80 -15.37
N ILE A 98 -3.66 -3.92 -14.45
CA ILE A 98 -3.71 -4.18 -13.02
C ILE A 98 -5.04 -3.66 -12.46
N VAL A 99 -5.73 -4.48 -11.67
CA VAL A 99 -6.92 -4.07 -10.92
C VAL A 99 -6.65 -4.26 -9.44
N CYS A 100 -6.84 -3.19 -8.66
CA CYS A 100 -6.61 -3.20 -7.22
C CYS A 100 -7.85 -2.80 -6.46
N ASN A 101 -8.00 -3.30 -5.23
CA ASN A 101 -8.89 -2.67 -4.26
C ASN A 101 -8.33 -1.28 -3.88
N HIS A 102 -9.23 -0.38 -3.45
CA HIS A 102 -8.86 0.95 -2.97
C HIS A 102 -9.71 1.31 -1.74
N GLN A 103 -9.08 1.33 -0.57
CA GLN A 103 -9.72 1.48 0.73
C GLN A 103 -9.29 2.75 1.47
N ALA A 104 -8.05 3.22 1.27
CA ALA A 104 -7.50 4.35 2.01
C ALA A 104 -6.46 5.12 1.19
N SER A 105 -6.17 6.36 1.60
CA SER A 105 -5.06 7.13 1.02
C SER A 105 -3.69 6.45 1.21
N LEU A 106 -3.56 5.58 2.22
CA LEU A 106 -2.36 4.76 2.45
C LEU A 106 -2.10 3.76 1.32
N ASP A 107 -3.11 3.40 0.51
CA ASP A 107 -2.94 2.57 -0.69
C ASP A 107 -1.88 3.13 -1.63
N LEU A 108 -1.68 4.44 -1.63
CA LEU A 108 -0.65 5.07 -2.45
C LEU A 108 0.75 4.49 -2.15
N MET A 109 1.07 4.17 -0.89
CA MET A 109 2.35 3.54 -0.52
C MET A 109 2.42 2.09 -1.00
N GLY A 110 1.35 1.31 -0.81
CA GLY A 110 1.31 -0.09 -1.24
C GLY A 110 1.37 -0.23 -2.77
N MET A 111 0.64 0.64 -3.47
CA MET A 111 0.62 0.70 -4.93
C MET A 111 2.00 0.99 -5.49
N VAL A 112 2.70 2.04 -5.03
CA VAL A 112 4.05 2.34 -5.55
C VAL A 112 5.10 1.30 -5.20
N GLU A 113 4.86 0.45 -4.18
CA GLU A 113 5.72 -0.68 -3.85
C GLU A 113 5.61 -1.78 -4.92
N VAL A 114 4.37 -2.12 -5.31
CA VAL A 114 4.06 -3.31 -6.14
C VAL A 114 4.00 -3.04 -7.64
N ILE A 115 3.61 -1.83 -8.08
CA ILE A 115 3.42 -1.57 -9.51
C ILE A 115 4.75 -1.63 -10.29
N PRO A 116 4.73 -2.14 -11.55
CA PRO A 116 5.89 -2.11 -12.44
C PRO A 116 6.37 -0.68 -12.73
N GLU A 117 7.64 -0.55 -13.15
CA GLU A 117 8.24 0.77 -13.45
C GLU A 117 7.51 1.56 -14.53
N ARG A 118 6.96 0.88 -15.55
CA ARG A 118 6.18 1.48 -16.63
C ARG A 118 4.69 1.17 -16.45
N CYS A 119 4.13 1.59 -15.32
CA CYS A 119 2.70 1.50 -15.04
C CYS A 119 2.09 2.90 -14.99
N VAL A 120 0.96 3.11 -15.66
CA VAL A 120 0.21 4.36 -15.64
C VAL A 120 -1.08 4.19 -14.85
N PRO A 121 -1.17 4.73 -13.62
CA PRO A 121 -2.40 4.70 -12.83
C PRO A 121 -3.54 5.48 -13.48
N ILE A 122 -4.76 5.08 -13.14
CA ILE A 122 -5.99 5.82 -13.44
C ILE A 122 -6.50 6.49 -12.16
N ALA A 123 -6.72 7.79 -12.22
CA ALA A 123 -7.11 8.64 -11.09
C ALA A 123 -8.46 9.33 -11.34
N LYS A 124 -9.13 9.74 -10.26
CA LYS A 124 -10.34 10.58 -10.32
C LYS A 124 -9.98 11.98 -10.82
N ARG A 125 -10.79 12.57 -11.71
CA ARG A 125 -10.52 13.90 -12.30
C ARG A 125 -10.31 15.00 -11.27
N GLU A 126 -10.98 14.94 -10.14
CA GLU A 126 -10.89 15.90 -9.05
C GLU A 126 -9.46 15.99 -8.49
N LEU A 127 -8.69 14.89 -8.55
CA LEU A 127 -7.30 14.86 -8.07
C LEU A 127 -6.37 15.76 -8.89
N LEU A 128 -6.73 16.11 -10.13
CA LEU A 128 -5.96 17.06 -10.95
C LEU A 128 -5.92 18.45 -10.29
N TYR A 129 -6.94 18.81 -9.51
CA TYR A 129 -7.09 20.12 -8.89
C TYR A 129 -6.45 20.23 -7.50
N LEU A 130 -5.77 19.17 -7.02
CA LEU A 130 -5.04 19.19 -5.75
C LEU A 130 -3.67 19.89 -5.86
N GLY A 131 -3.65 21.09 -6.43
CA GLY A 131 -2.45 21.93 -6.57
C GLY A 131 -1.25 21.18 -7.13
N THR A 132 -0.10 21.29 -6.45
CA THR A 132 1.17 20.67 -6.88
C THR A 132 1.12 19.13 -6.90
N VAL A 133 0.28 18.50 -6.08
CA VAL A 133 0.08 17.05 -6.11
C VAL A 133 -0.63 16.64 -7.41
N GLY A 134 -1.68 17.35 -7.79
CA GLY A 134 -2.39 17.12 -9.06
C GLY A 134 -1.46 17.29 -10.27
N TRP A 135 -0.61 18.31 -10.24
CA TRP A 135 0.39 18.54 -11.29
C TRP A 135 1.47 17.47 -11.34
N ALA A 136 2.02 17.06 -10.20
CA ALA A 136 3.00 15.97 -10.13
C ALA A 136 2.42 14.67 -10.69
N CYS A 137 1.17 14.35 -10.36
CA CYS A 137 0.45 13.21 -10.91
C CYS A 137 0.28 13.33 -12.43
N TRP A 138 -0.14 14.49 -12.93
CA TRP A 138 -0.32 14.73 -14.37
C TRP A 138 0.99 14.62 -15.15
N LEU A 139 2.08 15.22 -14.65
CA LEU A 139 3.42 15.12 -15.22
C LEU A 139 3.96 13.67 -15.19
N SER A 140 3.45 12.84 -14.28
CA SER A 140 3.78 11.40 -14.19
C SER A 140 3.02 10.52 -15.18
N GLY A 141 2.25 11.11 -16.08
CA GLY A 141 1.50 10.38 -17.10
C GLY A 141 0.17 9.82 -16.60
N ILE A 142 -0.19 10.00 -15.32
CA ILE A 142 -1.45 9.49 -14.73
C ILE A 142 -2.65 9.95 -15.57
N ILE A 143 -3.58 9.02 -15.80
CA ILE A 143 -4.78 9.27 -16.59
C ILE A 143 -5.92 9.64 -15.65
N PHE A 144 -6.49 10.83 -15.84
CA PHE A 144 -7.60 11.33 -15.05
C PHE A 144 -8.93 11.04 -15.74
N ILE A 145 -9.87 10.40 -15.03
CA ILE A 145 -11.20 10.06 -15.55
C ILE A 145 -12.29 10.76 -14.76
N ASP A 146 -13.27 11.32 -15.48
CA ASP A 146 -14.51 11.88 -14.96
C ASP A 146 -15.58 10.79 -14.95
N ARG A 147 -15.96 10.30 -13.77
CA ARG A 147 -16.92 9.19 -13.64
C ARG A 147 -18.38 9.64 -13.81
N TYR A 148 -18.65 10.94 -13.77
CA TYR A 148 -19.99 11.51 -13.91
C TYR A 148 -20.33 11.75 -15.39
N ARG A 149 -19.34 12.06 -16.22
CA ARG A 149 -19.49 12.13 -17.69
C ARG A 149 -19.27 10.76 -18.32
N ARG A 150 -20.28 9.89 -18.20
CA ARG A 150 -20.27 8.51 -18.73
C ARG A 150 -19.77 8.45 -20.17
N ASP A 151 -20.23 9.29 -21.07
CA ASP A 151 -19.89 9.18 -22.51
C ASP A 151 -18.40 9.43 -22.81
N ALA A 152 -17.78 10.37 -22.10
CA ALA A 152 -16.35 10.67 -22.26
C ALA A 152 -15.48 9.58 -21.62
N ALA A 153 -15.87 9.10 -20.44
CA ALA A 153 -15.23 7.97 -19.78
C ALA A 153 -15.35 6.69 -20.62
N ILE A 154 -16.53 6.43 -21.19
CA ILE A 154 -16.80 5.30 -22.08
C ILE A 154 -15.93 5.39 -23.33
N LYS A 155 -15.72 6.56 -23.94
CA LYS A 155 -14.83 6.67 -25.11
C LYS A 155 -13.37 6.34 -24.80
N VAL A 156 -12.85 6.82 -23.66
CA VAL A 156 -11.47 6.52 -23.23
C VAL A 156 -11.35 5.03 -22.91
N ILE A 157 -12.26 4.51 -22.09
CA ILE A 157 -12.31 3.09 -21.72
C ILE A 157 -12.52 2.21 -22.94
N ALA A 158 -13.35 2.60 -23.92
CA ALA A 158 -13.62 1.84 -25.13
C ALA A 158 -12.42 1.80 -26.07
N ARG A 159 -11.66 2.89 -26.20
CA ARG A 159 -10.39 2.90 -26.96
C ARG A 159 -9.37 1.99 -26.30
N THR A 160 -9.22 2.09 -24.98
CA THR A 160 -8.36 1.18 -24.21
C THR A 160 -8.84 -0.26 -24.31
N ALA A 161 -10.14 -0.54 -24.17
CA ALA A 161 -10.73 -1.87 -24.24
C ALA A 161 -10.62 -2.50 -25.65
N SER A 162 -10.71 -1.67 -26.71
CA SER A 162 -10.49 -2.12 -28.08
C SER A 162 -9.03 -2.51 -28.30
N ALA A 163 -8.08 -1.67 -27.89
CA ALA A 163 -6.65 -2.02 -27.91
C ALA A 163 -6.36 -3.28 -27.07
N MET A 164 -6.95 -3.36 -25.87
CA MET A 164 -6.83 -4.52 -24.98
C MET A 164 -7.34 -5.81 -25.61
N ARG A 165 -8.43 -5.77 -26.37
CA ARG A 165 -8.94 -6.97 -27.06
C ARG A 165 -8.12 -7.39 -28.26
N HIS A 166 -7.65 -6.43 -29.07
CA HIS A 166 -6.80 -6.75 -30.20
C HIS A 166 -5.47 -7.36 -29.76
N GLU A 167 -4.99 -6.97 -28.58
CA GLU A 167 -3.72 -7.44 -28.02
C GLU A 167 -3.87 -8.54 -26.94
N ASN A 168 -5.11 -8.99 -26.65
CA ASN A 168 -5.41 -10.00 -25.62
C ASN A 168 -4.74 -9.71 -24.28
N VAL A 169 -4.90 -8.46 -23.83
CA VAL A 169 -4.25 -7.92 -22.64
C VAL A 169 -4.83 -8.60 -21.40
N PRO A 170 -4.01 -9.34 -20.62
CA PRO A 170 -4.49 -10.02 -19.42
C PRO A 170 -4.75 -9.02 -18.29
N ILE A 171 -5.61 -9.42 -17.37
CA ILE A 171 -5.91 -8.66 -16.14
C ILE A 171 -5.17 -9.31 -14.98
N VAL A 172 -4.41 -8.54 -14.21
CA VAL A 172 -3.72 -9.01 -13.00
C VAL A 172 -4.37 -8.37 -11.78
N PRO A 173 -5.13 -9.13 -10.98
CA PRO A 173 -5.72 -8.61 -9.76
C PRO A 173 -4.65 -8.48 -8.66
N ILE A 174 -4.68 -7.38 -7.91
CA ILE A 174 -3.85 -7.16 -6.73
C ILE A 174 -4.76 -6.81 -5.56
N VAL A 175 -4.55 -7.47 -4.43
CA VAL A 175 -5.32 -7.22 -3.22
C VAL A 175 -4.38 -6.72 -2.13
N ILE A 176 -4.68 -5.55 -1.60
CA ILE A 176 -4.00 -4.93 -0.47
C ILE A 176 -4.83 -5.22 0.79
N SER A 177 -4.17 -5.67 1.85
CA SER A 177 -4.81 -6.00 3.12
C SER A 177 -5.47 -4.75 3.72
N PRO A 178 -6.54 -4.93 4.51
CA PRO A 178 -7.11 -3.83 5.27
C PRO A 178 -6.07 -3.22 6.22
N TYR A 179 -6.25 -1.93 6.54
CA TYR A 179 -5.33 -1.21 7.41
C TYR A 179 -5.77 -1.12 8.86
N TRP A 180 -6.92 -1.69 9.24
CA TRP A 180 -7.58 -1.40 10.52
C TRP A 180 -6.70 -1.68 11.74
N GLU A 181 -5.76 -2.62 11.65
CA GLU A 181 -4.80 -2.92 12.73
C GLU A 181 -3.95 -1.72 13.12
N PHE A 182 -3.48 -0.94 12.14
CA PHE A 182 -2.52 0.13 12.39
C PHE A 182 -2.97 1.51 11.89
N PHE A 183 -4.07 1.59 11.14
CA PHE A 183 -4.65 2.85 10.66
C PHE A 183 -6.18 2.79 10.68
N SER A 184 -6.78 3.58 11.58
CA SER A 184 -8.23 3.75 11.71
C SER A 184 -8.55 5.21 12.01
N PRO A 185 -9.07 5.98 11.04
CA PRO A 185 -9.50 7.36 11.27
C PRO A 185 -10.65 7.50 12.27
N LYS A 186 -11.48 6.45 12.39
CA LYS A 186 -12.58 6.36 13.35
C LYS A 186 -12.05 6.25 14.77
N GLU A 187 -11.09 5.36 14.99
CA GLU A 187 -10.48 5.11 16.31
C GLU A 187 -9.27 6.01 16.60
N LYS A 188 -8.93 6.92 15.67
CA LYS A 188 -7.73 7.77 15.76
C LYS A 188 -6.45 6.94 15.99
N ARG A 189 -6.38 5.78 15.34
CA ARG A 189 -5.19 4.92 15.34
C ARG A 189 -4.36 5.21 14.11
N PHE A 190 -3.08 5.49 14.31
CA PHE A 190 -2.07 5.47 13.26
C PHE A 190 -0.75 5.03 13.89
N THR A 191 -0.42 3.75 13.79
CA THR A 191 0.75 3.09 14.40
C THR A 191 1.58 2.36 13.33
N SER A 192 2.66 1.71 13.75
CA SER A 192 3.37 0.74 12.93
C SER A 192 2.51 -0.51 12.73
N GLY A 193 2.79 -1.25 11.65
CA GLY A 193 2.07 -2.47 11.31
C GLY A 193 2.59 -3.10 10.03
N THR A 194 1.92 -4.17 9.60
CA THR A 194 2.23 -4.84 8.35
C THR A 194 1.12 -4.59 7.34
N CYS A 195 1.48 -4.20 6.13
CA CYS A 195 0.56 -4.15 4.99
C CYS A 195 0.94 -5.28 4.05
N THR A 196 0.04 -6.24 3.90
CA THR A 196 0.22 -7.39 3.00
C THR A 196 -0.39 -7.07 1.64
N ILE A 197 0.38 -7.27 0.58
CA ILE A 197 -0.05 -7.08 -0.80
C ILE A 197 0.05 -8.43 -1.49
N ARG A 198 -1.07 -8.92 -2.03
CA ARG A 198 -1.12 -10.19 -2.75
C ARG A 198 -1.44 -9.94 -4.21
N VAL A 199 -0.52 -10.34 -5.08
CA VAL A 199 -0.76 -10.42 -6.52
C VAL A 199 -1.42 -11.76 -6.81
N LEU A 200 -2.57 -11.74 -7.50
CA LEU A 200 -3.32 -12.94 -7.87
C LEU A 200 -2.93 -13.41 -9.29
N PRO A 201 -3.18 -14.68 -9.62
CA PRO A 201 -3.04 -15.18 -10.99
C PRO A 201 -3.79 -14.30 -11.99
N ARG A 202 -3.17 -14.08 -13.15
CA ARG A 202 -3.77 -13.27 -14.20
C ARG A 202 -4.99 -13.96 -14.80
N VAL A 203 -5.96 -13.15 -15.21
CA VAL A 203 -7.15 -13.58 -15.95
C VAL A 203 -6.93 -13.24 -17.42
N GLU A 204 -6.87 -14.29 -18.24
CA GLU A 204 -6.73 -14.15 -19.69
C GLU A 204 -8.00 -13.56 -20.30
N THR A 205 -7.83 -12.70 -21.31
CA THR A 205 -8.95 -12.06 -22.02
C THR A 205 -9.16 -12.61 -23.44
N TRP A 206 -8.37 -13.61 -23.84
CA TRP A 206 -8.46 -14.26 -25.15
C TRP A 206 -9.86 -14.84 -25.39
N GLY A 207 -10.45 -14.51 -26.54
CA GLY A 207 -11.75 -15.03 -26.96
C GLY A 207 -12.97 -14.38 -26.30
N LEU A 208 -12.79 -13.36 -25.46
CA LEU A 208 -13.91 -12.65 -24.81
C LEU A 208 -14.49 -11.53 -25.69
N SER A 209 -15.81 -11.38 -25.62
CA SER A 209 -16.59 -10.35 -26.31
C SER A 209 -17.09 -9.27 -25.33
N PRO A 210 -17.73 -8.16 -25.79
CA PRO A 210 -18.33 -7.18 -24.88
C PRO A 210 -19.40 -7.77 -23.96
N LYS A 211 -20.06 -8.84 -24.40
CA LYS A 211 -21.13 -9.50 -23.64
C LYS A 211 -20.58 -10.23 -22.40
N ASP A 212 -19.30 -10.58 -22.42
CA ASP A 212 -18.65 -11.33 -21.33
C ASP A 212 -18.09 -10.41 -20.24
N VAL A 213 -18.02 -9.09 -20.50
CA VAL A 213 -17.46 -8.09 -19.56
C VAL A 213 -18.12 -8.12 -18.18
N PRO A 214 -19.47 -8.21 -18.04
CA PRO A 214 -20.10 -8.30 -16.72
C PRO A 214 -19.65 -9.55 -15.96
N LYS A 215 -19.62 -10.72 -16.61
CA LYS A 215 -19.20 -11.99 -16.00
C LYS A 215 -17.72 -11.97 -15.62
N LEU A 216 -16.87 -11.42 -16.49
CA LEU A 216 -15.44 -11.25 -16.22
C LEU A 216 -15.22 -10.34 -15.00
N THR A 217 -15.94 -9.23 -14.93
CA THR A 217 -15.84 -8.27 -13.82
C THR A 217 -16.24 -8.92 -12.51
N GLU A 218 -17.35 -9.65 -12.49
CA GLU A 218 -17.82 -10.37 -11.31
C GLU A 218 -16.81 -11.43 -10.85
N SER A 219 -16.27 -12.22 -11.78
CA SER A 219 -15.27 -13.25 -11.45
C SER A 219 -13.98 -12.66 -10.86
N VAL A 220 -13.46 -11.57 -11.44
CA VAL A 220 -12.28 -10.86 -10.90
C VAL A 220 -12.58 -10.27 -9.53
N HIS A 221 -13.76 -9.65 -9.37
CA HIS A 221 -14.19 -9.07 -8.10
C HIS A 221 -14.32 -10.14 -7.01
N GLN A 222 -14.94 -11.28 -7.30
CA GLN A 222 -15.10 -12.39 -6.36
C GLN A 222 -13.74 -12.95 -5.94
N ALA A 223 -12.83 -13.20 -6.87
CA ALA A 223 -11.48 -13.69 -6.56
C ALA A 223 -10.71 -12.71 -5.65
N MET A 224 -10.84 -11.40 -5.89
CA MET A 224 -10.25 -10.37 -5.03
C MET A 224 -10.90 -10.32 -3.65
N ALA A 225 -12.23 -10.48 -3.57
CA ALA A 225 -12.96 -10.47 -2.31
C ALA A 225 -12.62 -11.69 -1.44
N GLU A 226 -12.51 -12.87 -2.03
CA GLU A 226 -12.06 -14.10 -1.36
C GLU A 226 -10.65 -13.93 -0.81
N ALA A 227 -9.71 -13.45 -1.62
CA ALA A 227 -8.34 -13.17 -1.16
C ALA A 227 -8.29 -12.11 -0.04
N LEU A 228 -9.15 -11.08 -0.10
CA LEU A 228 -9.25 -10.07 0.96
C LEU A 228 -9.78 -10.66 2.28
N ALA A 229 -10.79 -11.54 2.19
CA ALA A 229 -11.34 -12.24 3.34
C ALA A 229 -10.30 -13.15 3.99
N GLU A 230 -9.59 -13.96 3.19
CA GLU A 230 -8.49 -14.80 3.67
C GLU A 230 -7.41 -14.01 4.40
N MET A 231 -6.99 -12.86 3.83
CA MET A 231 -5.98 -12.00 4.45
C MET A 231 -6.46 -11.42 5.78
N SER A 232 -7.76 -11.16 5.92
CA SER A 232 -8.35 -10.68 7.17
C SER A 232 -8.41 -11.78 8.25
N MET A 233 -8.54 -13.04 7.83
CA MET A 233 -8.57 -14.21 8.74
C MET A 233 -7.17 -14.69 9.13
N SER A 234 -6.20 -14.65 8.23
CA SER A 234 -4.82 -15.14 8.49
C SER A 234 -4.06 -14.30 9.53
N ASP A 235 -4.43 -13.04 9.74
CA ASP A 235 -3.84 -12.18 10.78
C ASP A 235 -4.34 -12.54 12.20
N HIS A 236 -5.46 -13.26 12.33
CA HIS A 236 -5.98 -13.69 13.64
C HIS A 236 -5.40 -15.04 14.11
N GLY A 237 -4.75 -15.81 13.22
CA GLY A 237 -4.29 -17.18 13.49
C GLY A 237 -2.85 -17.33 14.01
N ASP A 238 -2.06 -16.25 13.99
CA ASP A 238 -0.64 -16.28 14.43
C ASP A 238 -0.48 -15.87 15.92
N GLN A 239 -1.58 -15.57 16.63
CA GLN A 239 -1.56 -15.26 18.07
C GLN A 239 -1.69 -16.50 18.97
N ASP A 240 -2.05 -17.67 18.42
CA ASP A 240 -2.31 -18.90 19.20
C ASP A 240 -1.20 -19.97 19.09
N MET A 241 -0.03 -19.64 18.53
CA MET A 241 1.09 -20.57 18.38
C MET A 241 2.39 -20.04 19.02
N GLU A 242 2.33 -19.56 20.26
CA GLU A 242 3.49 -19.69 21.16
C GLU A 242 3.61 -21.16 21.58
N GLN A 243 4.41 -21.93 20.85
CA GLN A 243 4.88 -23.23 21.32
C GLN A 243 5.73 -23.03 22.59
N PRO A 244 5.49 -23.79 23.68
CA PRO A 244 6.29 -23.67 24.89
C PRO A 244 7.76 -24.03 24.64
N LEU A 245 8.63 -23.15 25.11
CA LEU A 245 10.09 -23.31 25.17
C LEU A 245 10.47 -24.69 25.75
N LEU A 246 11.15 -25.51 24.95
CA LEU A 246 11.88 -26.69 25.41
C LEU A 246 12.91 -26.27 26.46
N GLY A 247 12.82 -26.90 27.64
CA GLY A 247 13.73 -26.68 28.77
C GLY A 247 15.19 -27.06 28.49
N PRO A 248 16.14 -26.64 29.35
CA PRO A 248 17.57 -26.78 29.09
C PRO A 248 18.00 -28.24 29.14
N GLY A 249 18.80 -28.63 28.15
CA GLY A 249 19.33 -29.99 27.99
C GLY A 249 20.28 -30.41 29.10
N GLU A 250 20.12 -31.66 29.54
CA GLU A 250 21.09 -32.38 30.35
C GLU A 250 22.29 -32.83 29.51
N ASP A 251 23.46 -32.65 30.10
CA ASP A 251 24.79 -32.92 29.56
C ASP A 251 25.20 -34.39 29.80
N ARG A 252 25.74 -35.01 28.75
CA ARG A 252 26.77 -36.08 28.69
C ARG A 252 26.72 -37.31 29.63
N GLY A 253 26.87 -38.48 28.99
CA GLY A 253 27.92 -39.44 29.37
C GLY A 253 27.46 -40.89 29.59
N SER A 254 27.75 -41.78 28.64
CA SER A 254 27.74 -43.25 28.79
C SER A 254 28.87 -43.72 29.74
N PRO A 255 28.86 -44.96 30.32
CA PRO A 255 29.12 -46.18 29.52
C PRO A 255 28.49 -47.52 29.99
N GLN A 256 28.39 -48.44 29.02
CA GLN A 256 28.54 -49.92 29.08
C GLN A 256 27.70 -50.80 30.04
N GLY A 257 27.13 -51.87 29.46
CA GLY A 257 27.07 -53.18 30.14
C GLY A 257 25.82 -54.06 29.90
N GLN A 258 25.91 -54.96 28.90
CA GLN A 258 25.46 -56.37 28.89
C GLN A 258 23.99 -56.78 29.22
N GLY A 259 23.41 -57.62 28.34
CA GLY A 259 22.37 -58.59 28.74
C GLY A 259 21.41 -59.05 27.62
N ASP A 260 21.68 -60.22 27.05
CA ASP A 260 20.84 -61.02 26.15
C ASP A 260 19.35 -61.16 26.54
N THR A 261 18.44 -61.20 25.55
CA THR A 261 17.71 -62.43 25.13
C THR A 261 16.38 -62.17 24.37
N ALA A 262 16.23 -62.90 23.26
CA ALA A 262 15.03 -63.63 22.82
C ALA A 262 13.71 -62.90 22.41
N ARG A 263 13.43 -63.01 21.10
CA ARG A 263 12.33 -63.79 20.48
C ARG A 263 10.88 -63.25 20.55
N SER A 264 10.33 -63.00 19.35
CA SER A 264 9.05 -63.52 18.81
C SER A 264 8.01 -62.48 18.35
N ARG A 265 7.81 -62.46 17.02
CA ARG A 265 6.54 -62.41 16.26
C ARG A 265 5.29 -61.90 17.01
N LYS A 266 4.70 -60.82 16.50
CA LYS A 266 3.54 -60.83 15.59
C LYS A 266 3.34 -59.46 14.96
#